data_AF-A0A964BWY3-F1
#
_entry.id   AF-A0A964BWY3-F1
#
_cell.length_a   1.000
_cell.length_b   1.000
_cell.length_c   1.000
_cell.angle_alpha   90.00
_cell.angle_beta   90.00
_cell.angle_gamma   90.00
#
_symmetry.space_group_name_H-M   'P 1'
#
loop_
_entity.id
_entity.type
_entity.pdbx_description
1 polymer ?
#
loop_
_entity_poly.entity_id
_entity_poly.type
_entity_poly.pdbx_seq_one_letter_code
_entity_poly.pdbx_strand_id
1 'polypeptide(L)'
;MNAAHHLKSKIDIFSPLRKWLDNMEIKNSNVAHRICKSIPSQCPFEREIKLFGRTILRIPPMCKLNPLYNEVIALRFRAICYLADVCGEDVSAYC
;
A
#
# COMPACT_ATOMS: atom_id res chain seq x y z
N MET A 1 -39.03 15.58 -5.83
CA MET A 1 -37.99 16.13 -6.72
C MET A 1 -36.80 15.18 -6.75
N ASN A 2 -36.32 14.90 -7.95
CA ASN A 2 -35.48 13.78 -8.37
C ASN A 2 -34.10 13.68 -7.69
N ALA A 3 -33.61 12.46 -7.48
CA ALA A 3 -32.52 11.91 -8.29
C ALA A 3 -32.31 10.43 -7.92
N ALA A 4 -32.68 9.55 -8.86
CA ALA A 4 -32.26 8.17 -8.87
C ALA A 4 -30.72 8.12 -8.99
N HIS A 5 -30.03 7.94 -7.86
CA HIS A 5 -28.62 7.58 -7.89
C HIS A 5 -28.52 6.11 -8.31
N HIS A 6 -28.09 5.92 -9.56
CA HIS A 6 -27.60 4.68 -10.14
C HIS A 6 -26.87 3.80 -9.10
N LEU A 7 -27.56 2.80 -8.54
CA LEU A 7 -26.92 1.65 -7.89
C LEU A 7 -26.31 0.78 -9.00
N LYS A 8 -25.25 1.28 -9.63
CA LYS A 8 -24.40 0.45 -10.47
C LYS A 8 -23.63 -0.43 -9.49
N SER A 9 -24.20 -1.60 -9.17
CA SER A 9 -23.49 -2.67 -8.47
C SER A 9 -22.24 -3.00 -9.29
N LYS A 10 -21.12 -2.35 -8.96
CA LYS A 10 -19.81 -2.82 -9.38
C LYS A 10 -19.63 -4.11 -8.61
N ILE A 11 -19.74 -5.24 -9.30
CA ILE A 11 -19.26 -6.51 -8.79
C ILE A 11 -17.79 -6.29 -8.45
N ASP A 12 -17.49 -6.10 -7.17
CA ASP A 12 -16.13 -5.92 -6.67
C ASP A 12 -15.51 -7.32 -6.53
N ILE A 13 -15.02 -7.83 -7.66
CA ILE A 13 -14.36 -9.15 -7.76
C ILE A 13 -13.21 -9.26 -6.73
N PHE A 14 -12.59 -8.14 -6.39
CA PHE A 14 -11.49 -8.09 -5.44
C PHE A 14 -11.94 -7.99 -3.97
N SER A 15 -13.23 -7.81 -3.69
CA SER A 15 -13.74 -7.65 -2.32
C SER A 15 -13.33 -8.78 -1.36
N PRO A 16 -13.38 -10.08 -1.73
CA PRO A 16 -12.92 -11.15 -0.86
C PRO A 16 -11.42 -11.03 -0.56
N LEU A 17 -10.61 -10.64 -1.56
CA LEU A 17 -9.17 -10.50 -1.43
C LEU A 17 -8.79 -9.27 -0.59
N ARG A 18 -9.53 -8.15 -0.72
CA ARG A 18 -9.40 -6.98 0.16
C ARG A 18 -9.61 -7.37 1.61
N LYS A 19 -10.75 -8.02 1.90
CA LYS A 19 -11.07 -8.51 3.25
C LYS A 19 -10.02 -9.47 3.76
N TRP A 20 -9.50 -10.36 2.92
CA TRP A 20 -8.44 -11.28 3.32
C TRP A 20 -7.15 -10.54 3.71
N LEU A 21 -6.72 -9.55 2.92
CA LEU A 21 -5.58 -8.69 3.25
C LEU A 21 -5.82 -7.90 4.53
N ASP A 22 -7.00 -7.31 4.69
CA ASP A 22 -7.37 -6.52 5.86
C ASP A 22 -7.47 -7.36 7.14
N ASN A 23 -7.86 -8.62 7.07
CA ASN A 23 -7.93 -9.50 8.24
C ASN A 23 -6.65 -10.28 8.51
N MET A 24 -5.60 -10.09 7.70
CA MET A 24 -4.32 -10.76 7.90
C MET A 24 -3.60 -10.20 9.11
N GLU A 25 -3.55 -10.99 10.19
CA GLU A 25 -2.77 -10.67 11.38
C GLU A 25 -1.31 -11.09 11.23
N ILE A 26 -0.40 -10.18 11.60
CA ILE A 26 1.04 -10.44 11.57
C ILE A 26 1.46 -10.91 12.96
N LYS A 27 1.95 -12.15 13.04
CA LYS A 27 2.34 -12.82 14.30
C LYS A 27 3.79 -13.31 14.30
N ASN A 28 4.56 -12.96 13.28
CA ASN A 28 5.92 -13.46 13.10
C ASN A 28 6.81 -12.36 12.54
N SER A 29 7.90 -12.03 13.24
CA SER A 29 8.85 -10.98 12.84
C SER A 29 9.46 -11.25 11.46
N ASN A 30 9.80 -12.50 11.13
CA ASN A 30 10.33 -12.85 9.80
C ASN A 30 9.33 -12.53 8.67
N VAL A 31 8.03 -12.75 8.90
CA VAL A 31 6.99 -12.42 7.93
C VAL A 31 6.84 -10.90 7.84
N ALA A 32 6.86 -10.20 8.97
CA ALA A 32 6.79 -8.74 9.00
C ALA A 32 7.95 -8.10 8.21
N HIS A 33 9.19 -8.54 8.42
CA HIS A 33 10.34 -8.08 7.64
C HIS A 33 10.18 -8.35 6.15
N ARG A 34 9.67 -9.53 5.76
CA ARG A 34 9.45 -9.85 4.35
C ARG A 34 8.41 -8.94 3.72
N ILE A 35 7.35 -8.60 4.43
CA ILE A 35 6.33 -7.63 4.01
C ILE A 35 6.96 -6.24 3.87
N CYS A 36 7.74 -5.80 4.86
CA CYS A 36 8.43 -4.51 4.84
C CYS A 36 9.50 -4.42 3.74
N LYS A 37 10.07 -5.54 3.28
CA LYS A 37 11.02 -5.56 2.16
C LYS A 37 10.33 -5.66 0.79
N SER A 38 9.16 -6.30 0.72
CA SER A 38 8.46 -6.52 -0.56
C SER A 38 7.63 -5.33 -1.01
N ILE A 39 7.05 -4.58 -0.08
CA ILE A 39 6.21 -3.41 -0.39
C ILE A 39 7.06 -2.16 -0.24
N PRO A 40 7.30 -1.34 -1.27
CA PRO A 40 8.13 -0.13 -1.13
C PRO A 40 7.48 0.94 -0.24
N SER A 41 8.28 1.77 0.44
CA SER A 41 7.81 2.93 1.22
C SER A 41 7.36 4.09 0.32
N GLN A 42 7.92 4.18 -0.89
CA GLN A 42 7.57 5.16 -1.89
C GLN A 42 6.66 4.55 -2.97
N CYS A 43 5.81 5.37 -3.57
CA CYS A 43 4.99 4.94 -4.70
C CYS A 43 5.90 4.58 -5.87
N PRO A 44 5.89 3.33 -6.38
CA PRO A 44 6.78 2.93 -7.47
C PRO A 44 6.46 3.63 -8.79
N PHE A 45 5.25 4.19 -8.91
CA PHE A 45 4.80 4.90 -10.10
C PHE A 45 5.16 6.38 -10.08
N GLU A 46 5.32 6.99 -8.89
CA GLU A 46 5.75 8.37 -8.79
C GLU A 46 7.26 8.44 -8.99
N ARG A 47 7.69 9.07 -10.08
CA ARG A 47 9.10 9.20 -10.41
C ARG A 47 9.39 10.46 -11.20
N GLU A 48 10.51 11.08 -10.89
CA GLU A 48 11.05 12.19 -11.66
C GLU A 48 12.12 11.69 -12.64
N ILE A 49 12.03 12.12 -13.89
CA ILE A 49 13.04 11.86 -14.92
C ILE A 49 13.88 13.13 -15.06
N LYS A 50 15.14 13.06 -14.62
CA LYS A 50 16.08 14.17 -14.64
C LYS A 50 17.10 13.98 -15.77
N LEU A 51 17.36 15.03 -16.53
CA LEU A 51 18.43 15.10 -17.54
C LEU A 51 19.25 16.37 -17.27
N PHE A 52 20.58 16.26 -17.25
CA PHE A 52 21.48 17.37 -16.93
C PHE A 52 21.14 18.13 -15.63
N GLY A 53 20.68 17.39 -14.61
CA GLY A 53 20.29 17.97 -13.31
C GLY A 53 18.94 18.70 -13.29
N ARG A 54 18.21 18.73 -14.42
CA ARG A 54 16.87 19.35 -14.52
C ARG A 54 15.79 18.28 -14.70
N THR A 55 14.68 18.40 -13.99
CA THR A 55 13.53 17.50 -14.15
C THR A 55 12.83 17.79 -15.48
N ILE A 56 12.81 16.80 -16.38
CA ILE A 56 12.17 16.91 -17.70
C ILE A 56 10.73 16.41 -17.65
N LEU A 57 10.48 15.37 -16.86
CA LEU A 57 9.15 14.78 -16.71
C LEU A 57 8.95 14.31 -15.26
N ARG A 58 7.75 14.54 -14.72
CA ARG A 58 7.31 13.98 -13.44
C ARG A 58 6.11 13.07 -13.68
N ILE A 59 6.25 11.79 -13.36
CA ILE A 59 5.14 10.85 -13.37
C ILE A 59 4.38 11.01 -12.06
N PRO A 60 3.09 11.35 -12.07
CA PRO A 60 2.32 11.54 -10.85
C PRO A 60 2.09 10.20 -10.12
N PRO A 61 1.73 10.25 -8.83
CA PRO A 61 1.35 9.07 -8.07
C PRO A 61 0.10 8.42 -8.66
N MET A 62 0.28 7.28 -9.32
CA MET A 62 -0.81 6.47 -9.89
C MET A 62 -1.33 5.44 -8.88
N CYS A 63 -1.34 5.79 -7.60
CA CYS A 63 -1.66 4.88 -6.49
C CYS A 63 -3.06 4.24 -6.59
N LYS A 64 -4.01 4.87 -7.30
CA LYS A 64 -5.38 4.35 -7.47
C LYS A 64 -5.56 3.36 -8.63
N LEU A 65 -4.50 3.09 -9.41
CA LEU A 65 -4.57 2.16 -10.55
C LEU A 65 -4.64 0.70 -10.07
N ASN A 66 -3.94 0.37 -8.97
CA ASN A 66 -4.05 -0.93 -8.34
C ASN A 66 -5.29 -0.95 -7.43
N PRO A 67 -6.28 -1.83 -7.69
CA PRO A 67 -7.46 -1.93 -6.86
C PRO A 67 -7.12 -2.17 -5.39
N LEU A 68 -6.08 -2.94 -5.06
CA LEU A 68 -5.70 -3.36 -3.70
C LEU A 68 -4.64 -2.49 -3.03
N TYR A 69 -4.36 -1.30 -3.58
CA TYR A 69 -3.26 -0.46 -3.11
C TYR A 69 -3.37 -0.12 -1.62
N ASN A 70 -4.55 0.30 -1.17
CA ASN A 70 -4.77 0.74 0.21
C ASN A 70 -4.55 -0.42 1.19
N GLU A 71 -5.06 -1.60 0.87
CA GLU A 71 -4.95 -2.80 1.70
C GLU A 71 -3.49 -3.27 1.80
N VAL A 72 -2.72 -3.19 0.70
CA VAL A 72 -1.29 -3.52 0.68
C VAL A 72 -0.47 -2.54 1.52
N ILE A 73 -0.71 -1.24 1.39
CA ILE A 73 -0.02 -0.23 2.20
C ILE A 73 -0.41 -0.35 3.68
N ALA A 74 -1.68 -0.64 3.97
CA ALA A 74 -2.13 -0.92 5.34
C ALA A 74 -1.44 -2.15 5.93
N LEU A 75 -1.27 -3.22 5.13
CA LEU A 75 -0.53 -4.41 5.54
C LEU A 75 0.93 -4.09 5.86
N ARG A 76 1.60 -3.26 5.04
CA ARG A 76 2.96 -2.77 5.33
C ARG A 76 3.00 -2.01 6.65
N PHE A 77 2.08 -1.07 6.85
CA PHE A 77 2.04 -0.28 8.09
C PHE A 77 1.89 -1.18 9.32
N ARG A 78 0.97 -2.14 9.28
CA ARG A 78 0.81 -3.12 10.38
C ARG A 78 2.06 -3.97 10.60
N ALA A 79 2.80 -4.31 9.54
CA ALA A 79 4.06 -5.05 9.66
C ALA A 79 5.12 -4.24 10.40
N ILE A 80 5.23 -2.94 10.07
CA ILE A 80 6.15 -2.01 10.74
C ILE A 80 5.75 -1.84 12.21
N CYS A 81 4.48 -1.59 12.50
CA CYS A 81 3.99 -1.47 13.89
C CYS A 81 4.22 -2.76 14.69
N TYR A 82 4.02 -3.94 14.09
CA TYR A 82 4.32 -5.20 14.77
C TYR A 82 5.80 -5.30 15.17
N LEU A 83 6.72 -4.96 14.25
CA LEU A 83 8.15 -4.98 14.53
C LEU A 83 8.54 -3.95 15.61
N ALA A 84 7.98 -2.74 15.56
CA ALA A 84 8.29 -1.67 16.50
C ALA A 84 7.65 -1.89 17.88
N ASP A 85 6.33 -2.11 17.93
CA ASP A 85 5.55 -2.10 19.16
C ASP A 85 5.53 -3.46 19.88
N VAL A 86 5.56 -4.58 19.13
CA VAL A 86 5.49 -5.94 19.69
C VAL A 86 6.86 -6.57 19.82
N CYS A 87 7.71 -6.47 18.78
CA CYS A 87 9.06 -7.04 18.81
C CYS A 87 10.11 -6.09 19.41
N GLY A 88 9.83 -4.79 19.49
CA GLY A 88 10.77 -3.80 20.04
C GLY A 88 11.99 -3.55 19.16
N GLU A 89 11.89 -3.79 17.86
CA GLU A 89 12.99 -3.65 16.90
C GLU A 89 13.11 -2.22 16.35
N ASP A 90 14.32 -1.82 15.95
CA ASP A 90 14.51 -0.58 15.20
C ASP A 90 14.03 -0.75 13.74
N VAL A 91 12.98 0.00 13.39
CA VAL A 91 12.33 -0.03 12.07
C VAL A 91 12.79 1.11 11.16
N SER A 92 13.80 1.89 11.55
CA SER A 92 14.32 3.02 10.76
C SER A 92 14.70 2.64 9.32
N ALA A 93 15.15 1.40 9.11
CA ALA A 93 15.47 0.85 7.79
C ALA A 93 14.25 0.70 6.85
N TYR A 94 13.02 0.84 7.35
CA TYR A 94 11.78 0.70 6.58
C TYR A 94 11.03 2.02 6.37
N CYS A 95 11.53 3.14 6.89
CA CYS A 95 10.92 4.46 6.72
C CYS A 95 11.50 5.21 5.52
#